data_AF-A0A2N7Y450-F1
#
_entry.id   AF-A0A2N7Y450-F1
#
_cell.length_a   1.000
_cell.length_b   1.000
_cell.length_c   1.000
_cell.angle_alpha   90.00
_cell.angle_beta   90.00
_cell.angle_gamma   90.00
#
_symmetry.space_group_name_H-M   'P 1'
#
loop_
_entity.id
_entity.type
_entity.pdbx_description
1 polymer ?
#
loop_
_entity_poly.entity_id
_entity_poly.type
_entity_poly.pdbx_seq_one_letter_code
_entity_poly.pdbx_strand_id
1 'polypeptide(L)' 'DSDVVITMGCGDTCPIFPGKSYRDWVLDDPAGQGLEAVRPIRDEIERRVQALIAELTTAAKSP' A
#
# COMPACT_ATOMS: atom_id res chain seq x y z
N ASP A 1 -15.17 4.96 6.70
CA ASP A 1 -14.07 5.88 7.04
C ASP A 1 -12.80 5.04 7.16
N SER A 2 -11.64 5.57 6.75
CA SER A 2 -10.36 4.84 6.72
C SER A 2 -9.32 5.58 7.54
N ASP A 3 -8.45 4.88 8.27
CA ASP A 3 -7.38 5.51 9.09
C ASP A 3 -6.05 5.64 8.33
N VAL A 4 -5.85 4.76 7.34
CA VAL A 4 -4.65 4.68 6.51
C VAL A 4 -5.06 4.67 5.04
N VAL A 5 -4.36 5.43 4.21
CA VAL A 5 -4.49 5.46 2.75
C VAL A 5 -3.14 5.09 2.13
N ILE A 6 -3.12 4.03 1.31
CA ILE A 6 -1.93 3.61 0.56
C ILE A 6 -2.10 3.99 -0.91
N THR A 7 -1.16 4.76 -1.46
CA THR A 7 -1.08 5.04 -2.90
C THR A 7 -0.05 4.14 -3.55
N MET A 8 -0.31 3.68 -4.78
CA MET A 8 0.59 2.79 -5.52
C MET A 8 0.96 3.41 -6.88
N GLY A 9 1.52 4.63 -6.85
CA GLY A 9 2.08 5.27 -8.05
C GLY A 9 1.10 5.79 -9.10
N CYS A 10 -0.22 5.80 -8.84
CA CYS A 10 -1.20 6.23 -9.86
C CYS A 10 -1.17 7.73 -10.19
N GLY A 11 -0.41 8.57 -9.46
CA GLY A 11 -0.30 10.01 -9.73
C GLY A 11 -1.60 10.81 -9.56
N ASP A 12 -2.74 10.14 -9.42
CA ASP A 12 -4.03 10.75 -9.17
C ASP A 12 -4.09 11.23 -7.73
N THR A 13 -4.29 12.54 -7.62
CA THR A 13 -4.41 13.27 -6.37
C THR A 13 -5.72 12.88 -5.69
N CYS A 14 -5.69 11.77 -4.96
CA CYS A 14 -6.71 11.49 -3.96
C CYS A 14 -6.82 12.73 -3.04
N PRO A 15 -8.05 13.24 -2.78
CA PRO A 15 -8.21 14.38 -1.88
C PRO A 15 -7.61 14.06 -0.52
N ILE A 16 -6.71 14.93 -0.05
CA ILE A 16 -6.03 14.73 1.25
C ILE A 16 -7.03 15.04 2.37
N PHE A 17 -7.50 13.98 3.01
CA PHE A 17 -8.31 14.05 4.22
C PHE A 17 -7.42 14.30 5.46
N PRO A 18 -7.70 15.35 6.26
CA PRO A 18 -6.97 15.62 7.50
C PRO A 18 -7.05 14.45 8.49
N GLY A 19 -5.94 14.20 9.19
CA GLY A 19 -5.88 13.16 10.23
C GLY A 19 -5.76 11.73 9.70
N LYS A 20 -5.62 11.51 8.39
CA LYS A 20 -5.37 10.18 7.82
C LYS A 20 -3.88 9.96 7.54
N SER A 21 -3.41 8.73 7.76
CA SER A 21 -2.03 8.35 7.44
C SER A 21 -1.91 7.99 5.96
N TYR A 22 -1.29 8.85 5.16
CA TYR A 22 -1.00 8.57 3.76
C TYR A 22 0.38 7.93 3.63
N ARG A 23 0.47 6.82 2.89
CA ARG A 23 1.75 6.18 2.56
C ARG A 23 1.82 5.93 1.06
N ASP A 24 2.96 6.25 0.46
CA ASP A 24 3.19 5.99 -0.95
C ASP A 24 4.07 4.76 -1.15
N TRP A 25 3.55 3.81 -1.91
CA TRP A 25 4.20 2.57 -2.29
C TRP A 25 4.59 2.66 -3.75
N VAL A 26 5.81 3.12 -4.00
CA VAL A 26 6.40 3.09 -5.34
C VAL A 26 6.54 1.63 -5.78
N LEU A 27 5.90 1.30 -6.90
CA LEU A 27 5.82 -0.01 -7.53
C LEU A 27 5.86 0.20 -9.04
N ASP A 28 6.40 -0.78 -9.77
CA ASP A 28 6.35 -0.77 -11.24
C ASP A 28 4.91 -0.96 -11.73
N ASP A 29 4.58 -0.35 -12.88
CA ASP A 29 3.24 -0.46 -13.48
C ASP A 29 3.06 -1.82 -14.19
N PRO A 30 2.13 -2.69 -13.73
CA PRO A 30 1.88 -3.98 -14.37
C PRO A 30 1.09 -3.86 -15.69
N ALA A 31 0.56 -2.68 -16.04
CA ALA A 31 -0.31 -2.52 -17.20
C ALA A 31 0.39 -2.92 -18.51
N GLY A 32 -0.27 -3.81 -19.27
CA GLY A 32 0.25 -4.31 -20.55
C GLY A 32 1.42 -5.30 -20.43
N GLN A 33 1.83 -5.68 -19.21
CA GLN A 33 2.91 -6.64 -19.00
C GLN A 33 2.41 -8.09 -18.91
N GLY A 34 3.30 -9.04 -19.19
CA GLY A 34 3.04 -10.47 -19.03
C GLY A 34 3.12 -10.94 -17.57
N LEU A 35 2.59 -12.12 -17.29
CA LEU A 35 2.52 -12.69 -15.93
C LEU A 35 3.86 -12.70 -15.19
N GLU A 36 4.96 -12.99 -15.88
CA GLU A 36 6.28 -13.06 -15.26
C GLU A 36 6.76 -11.72 -14.71
N ALA A 37 6.32 -10.60 -15.29
CA ALA A 37 6.61 -9.27 -14.77
C ALA A 37 5.61 -8.85 -13.67
N VAL A 38 4.36 -9.34 -13.73
CA VAL A 38 3.33 -9.03 -12.71
C VAL A 38 3.57 -9.77 -11.39
N ARG A 39 4.05 -11.02 -11.44
CA ARG A 39 4.33 -11.84 -10.25
C ARG A 39 5.21 -11.12 -9.20
N PRO A 40 6.39 -10.56 -9.53
CA PRO A 40 7.21 -9.88 -8.54
C PRO A 40 6.54 -8.62 -7.95
N ILE A 41 5.74 -7.89 -8.74
CA ILE A 41 4.98 -6.72 -8.25
C ILE A 41 3.96 -7.16 -7.20
N ARG A 42 3.20 -8.23 -7.48
CA ARG A 42 2.26 -8.83 -6.53
C ARG A 42 2.95 -9.30 -5.24
N ASP A 43 4.10 -9.96 -5.37
CA ASP A 43 4.82 -10.51 -4.22
C ASP A 43 5.36 -9.38 -3.31
N GLU A 44 5.78 -8.26 -3.90
CA GLU A 44 6.16 -7.07 -3.12
C GLU A 44 4.95 -6.43 -2.42
N ILE A 45 3.79 -6.35 -3.09
CA ILE A 45 2.54 -5.88 -2.47
C ILE A 45 2.18 -6.78 -1.28
N GLU A 46 2.24 -8.10 -1.44
CA GLU A 46 1.97 -9.05 -0.36
C GLU A 46 2.87 -8.79 0.86
N ARG A 47 4.18 -8.67 0.63
CA ARG A 47 5.15 -8.40 1.71
C ARG A 47 4.84 -7.10 2.45
N ARG A 48 4.50 -6.03 1.71
CA ARG A 48 4.16 -4.73 2.31
C ARG A 48 2.84 -4.78 3.08
N VAL A 49 1.83 -5.49 2.58
CA VAL A 49 0.55 -5.70 3.27
C VAL A 49 0.74 -6.49 4.57
N GLN A 50 1.54 -7.56 4.55
CA GLN A 50 1.83 -8.34 5.76
C GLN A 50 2.52 -7.48 6.83
N ALA A 51 3.49 -6.66 6.43
CA ALA A 51 4.16 -5.71 7.34
C ALA A 51 3.18 -4.68 7.91
N LEU A 52 2.29 -4.13 7.08
CA LEU A 52 1.26 -3.20 7.50
C LEU A 52 0.29 -3.82 8.51
N ILE A 53 -0.15 -5.06 8.28
CA ILE A 53 -1.02 -5.77 9.23
C ILE A 53 -0.31 -5.94 10.57
N ALA A 54 0.96 -6.34 10.56
CA ALA A 54 1.76 -6.48 11.78
C ALA A 54 1.90 -5.15 12.52
N GLU A 55 2.16 -4.05 11.80
CA GLU A 55 2.22 -2.69 12.36
C GLU A 55 0.89 -2.31 13.04
N LEU A 56 -0.23 -2.44 12.32
CA LEU A 56 -1.54 -2.01 12.82
C LEU A 56 -2.03 -2.84 14.01
N THR A 57 -1.79 -4.16 13.98
CA THR A 57 -2.20 -5.06 15.07
C THR A 57 -1.27 -4.99 16.28
N THR A 58 -0.01 -4.57 16.10
CA THR A 58 0.91 -4.30 17.21
C THR A 58 0.65 -2.93 17.82
N ALA A 59 0.41 -1.90 17.00
CA ALA A 59 0.07 -0.56 17.48
C ALA A 59 -1.25 -0.54 18.27
N ALA A 60 -2.25 -1.32 17.84
CA ALA A 60 -3.49 -1.51 18.59
C ALA A 60 -3.30 -2.25 19.94
N LYS A 61 -2.13 -2.85 20.17
CA LYS A 61 -1.80 -3.60 21.40
C LYS A 61 -0.96 -2.79 22.39
N SER A 62 -0.63 -1.53 22.11
CA SER A 62 -0.06 -0.63 23.11
C SER A 62 -1.16 -0.22 24.11
N PRO A 63 -0.95 -0.36 25.44
CA PRO A 63 -1.94 -0.02 26.46
C PRO A 63 -2.23 1.47 26.54
#